data_AF-A0A921II22-F1
#
_entry.id   AF-A0A921II22-F1
#
_cell.length_a   1.000
_cell.length_b   1.000
_cell.length_c   1.000
_cell.angle_alpha   90.00
_cell.angle_beta   90.00
_cell.angle_gamma   90.00
#
_symmetry.space_group_name_H-M   'P 1'
#
loop_
_entity.id
_entity.type
_entity.pdbx_description
1 polymer ?
#
loop_
_entity_poly.entity_id
_entity_poly.type
_entity_poly.pdbx_seq_one_letter_code
_entity_poly.pdbx_strand_id
1 'polypeptide(L)'
;MPQEQLQLTLVVNALKKLLTAGEFRGTATDLVTKLEMQGSYWSPAILSKYLQSHDDALARCGILLETKRTNSKRLLCLRYEAQIGDVCDTSDGSDGRDSYSRTGGMLSLPSRPSLAS
;
A
#
# COMPACT_ATOMS: atom_id res chain seq x y z
N MET A 1 -7.88 -20.32 -20.11
CA MET A 1 -7.27 -19.45 -19.08
C MET A 1 -8.26 -18.35 -18.75
N PRO A 2 -8.63 -18.13 -17.48
CA PRO A 2 -9.48 -17.00 -17.09
C PRO A 2 -8.79 -15.68 -17.47
N GLN A 3 -9.56 -14.74 -18.03
CA GLN A 3 -9.06 -13.47 -18.60
C GLN A 3 -8.23 -12.65 -17.61
N GLU A 4 -8.56 -12.74 -16.31
CA GLU A 4 -7.86 -12.06 -15.21
C GLU A 4 -6.41 -12.54 -15.03
N GLN A 5 -6.13 -13.85 -15.17
CA GLN A 5 -4.77 -14.38 -15.06
C GLN A 5 -3.87 -13.91 -16.21
N LEU A 6 -4.44 -13.78 -17.42
CA LEU A 6 -3.72 -13.23 -18.57
C LEU A 6 -3.39 -11.76 -18.34
N GLN A 7 -4.33 -10.97 -17.82
CA GLN A 7 -4.11 -9.58 -17.46
C GLN A 7 -3.01 -9.43 -16.40
N LEU A 8 -3.07 -10.22 -15.33
CA LEU A 8 -2.05 -10.20 -14.28
C LEU A 8 -0.67 -10.53 -14.84
N THR A 9 -0.58 -11.55 -15.70
CA THR A 9 0.67 -11.96 -16.34
C THR A 9 1.26 -10.84 -17.20
N LEU A 10 0.42 -10.15 -17.99
CA LEU A 10 0.85 -9.02 -18.80
C LEU A 10 1.37 -7.86 -17.95
N VAL A 11 0.63 -7.50 -16.88
CA VAL A 11 1.02 -6.44 -15.95
C VAL A 11 2.33 -6.79 -15.27
N VAL A 12 2.47 -8.01 -14.73
CA VAL A 12 3.71 -8.48 -14.10
C VAL A 12 4.89 -8.41 -15.05
N ASN A 13 4.74 -8.85 -16.30
CA ASN A 13 5.83 -8.81 -17.28
C ASN A 13 6.24 -7.38 -17.62
N ALA A 14 5.26 -6.47 -17.75
CA ALA A 14 5.53 -5.05 -18.00
C ALA A 14 6.26 -4.40 -16.80
N LEU A 15 5.82 -4.71 -15.57
CA LEU A 15 6.49 -4.26 -14.35
C LEU A 15 7.92 -4.80 -14.25
N LYS A 16 8.13 -6.09 -14.54
CA LYS A 16 9.48 -6.69 -14.57
C LYS A 16 10.39 -5.94 -15.53
N LYS A 17 9.93 -5.72 -16.76
CA LYS A 17 10.68 -4.95 -17.77
C LYS A 17 11.02 -3.55 -17.27
N LEU A 18 10.07 -2.85 -16.66
CA LEU A 18 10.30 -1.53 -16.08
C LEU A 18 11.37 -1.59 -14.97
N LEU A 19 11.27 -2.58 -14.07
CA LEU A 19 12.17 -2.73 -12.93
C LEU A 19 13.58 -3.19 -13.31
N THR A 20 13.80 -3.68 -14.54
CA THR A 20 15.17 -3.91 -15.04
C THR A 20 15.99 -2.63 -15.13
N ALA A 21 15.35 -1.47 -15.24
CA ALA A 21 16.00 -0.17 -15.22
C ALA A 21 16.24 0.38 -13.81
N GLY A 22 15.79 -0.33 -12.76
CA GLY A 22 15.86 0.09 -11.36
C GLY A 22 14.49 0.17 -10.68
N GLU A 23 14.48 0.60 -9.43
CA GLU A 23 13.22 0.80 -8.69
C GLU A 23 12.36 1.91 -9.32
N PHE A 24 11.04 1.72 -9.24
CA PHE A 24 10.09 2.75 -9.63
C PHE A 24 9.58 3.48 -8.40
N ARG A 25 9.61 4.81 -8.45
CA ARG A 25 8.96 5.69 -7.47
C ARG A 25 8.23 6.79 -8.22
N GLY A 26 6.92 6.82 -8.11
CA GLY A 26 6.10 7.80 -8.83
C GLY A 26 4.63 7.71 -8.51
N THR A 27 3.82 8.52 -9.18
CA THR A 27 2.37 8.42 -9.09
C THR A 27 1.83 7.28 -9.97
N ALA A 28 0.57 6.91 -9.79
CA ALA A 28 -0.08 5.97 -10.68
C ALA A 28 -0.13 6.45 -12.14
N THR A 29 -0.20 7.77 -12.35
CA THR A 29 -0.14 8.38 -13.70
C THR A 29 1.22 8.18 -14.34
N ASP A 30 2.29 8.38 -13.58
CA ASP A 30 3.67 8.14 -14.05
C ASP A 30 3.84 6.66 -14.42
N LEU A 31 3.26 5.75 -13.61
CA LEU A 31 3.33 4.32 -13.86
C LEU A 31 2.61 3.91 -15.15
N VAL A 32 1.37 4.38 -15.37
CA VAL A 32 0.63 4.13 -16.63
C VAL A 32 1.41 4.64 -17.83
N THR A 33 2.06 5.81 -17.70
CA THR A 33 2.88 6.40 -18.76
C THR A 33 4.12 5.57 -19.05
N LYS A 34 4.84 5.12 -18.01
CA LYS A 34 6.03 4.28 -18.15
C LYS A 34 5.76 2.89 -18.71
N LEU A 35 4.58 2.35 -18.42
CA LEU A 35 4.10 1.09 -18.99
C LEU A 35 3.50 1.27 -20.38
N GLU A 36 3.49 2.50 -20.91
CA GLU A 36 2.91 2.86 -22.22
C GLU A 36 1.44 2.42 -22.36
N MET A 37 0.71 2.34 -21.24
CA MET A 37 -0.69 1.92 -21.19
C MET A 37 -1.66 3.09 -21.42
N GLN A 38 -1.18 4.20 -21.99
CA GLN A 38 -1.99 5.37 -22.32
C GLN A 38 -3.05 4.99 -23.37
N GLY A 39 -4.33 5.24 -23.07
CA GLY A 39 -5.46 4.83 -23.91
C GLY A 39 -5.91 3.36 -23.75
N SER A 40 -5.27 2.59 -22.86
CA SER A 40 -5.71 1.24 -22.48
C SER A 40 -6.83 1.30 -21.42
N TYR A 41 -7.45 0.15 -21.10
CA TYR A 41 -8.41 -0.03 -19.98
C TYR A 41 -7.85 0.48 -18.63
N TRP A 42 -6.53 0.57 -18.51
CA TRP A 42 -5.81 0.96 -17.31
C TRP A 42 -5.74 2.48 -17.13
N SER A 43 -6.78 3.06 -16.52
CA SER A 43 -6.65 4.39 -15.92
C SER A 43 -5.72 4.34 -14.69
N PRO A 44 -5.09 5.46 -14.29
CA PRO A 44 -4.23 5.50 -13.10
C PRO A 44 -4.89 4.93 -11.84
N ALA A 45 -6.17 5.24 -11.62
CA ALA A 45 -6.92 4.75 -10.47
C ALA A 45 -7.19 3.24 -10.56
N ILE A 46 -7.55 2.73 -11.74
CA ILE A 46 -7.81 1.31 -11.97
C ILE A 46 -6.51 0.51 -11.79
N LEU A 47 -5.40 0.97 -12.39
CA LEU A 47 -4.11 0.31 -12.25
C LEU A 47 -3.65 0.29 -10.78
N SER A 48 -3.72 1.42 -10.09
CA SER A 48 -3.34 1.50 -8.67
C SER A 48 -4.16 0.53 -7.81
N LYS A 49 -5.48 0.47 -8.03
CA LYS A 49 -6.37 -0.44 -7.28
C LYS A 49 -6.08 -1.89 -7.64
N TYR A 50 -5.88 -2.19 -8.91
CA TYR A 50 -5.61 -3.55 -9.39
C TYR A 50 -4.31 -4.11 -8.82
N LEU A 51 -3.24 -3.31 -8.82
CA LEU A 51 -1.96 -3.70 -8.22
C LEU A 51 -2.09 -3.95 -6.71
N GLN A 52 -2.85 -3.11 -6.00
CA GLN A 52 -3.10 -3.28 -4.56
C GLN A 52 -3.95 -4.53 -4.27
N SER A 53 -4.87 -4.91 -5.14
CA SER A 53 -5.67 -6.14 -4.98
C SER A 53 -4.93 -7.42 -5.33
N HIS A 54 -3.75 -7.32 -5.95
CA HIS A 54 -2.93 -8.45 -6.38
C HIS A 54 -1.51 -8.38 -5.78
N ASP A 55 -1.34 -7.67 -4.67
CA ASP A 55 -0.06 -7.49 -3.99
C ASP A 55 0.60 -8.83 -3.64
N ASP A 56 -0.16 -9.80 -3.13
CA ASP A 56 0.29 -11.17 -2.84
C ASP A 56 0.84 -11.86 -4.09
N ALA A 57 0.17 -11.67 -5.23
CA ALA A 57 0.58 -12.27 -6.49
C ALA A 57 1.81 -11.59 -7.09
N LEU A 58 1.95 -10.27 -6.89
CA LEU A 58 3.14 -9.51 -7.24
C LEU A 58 4.33 -9.96 -6.39
N ALA A 59 4.16 -10.12 -5.08
CA ALA A 59 5.18 -10.60 -4.16
C ALA A 59 5.65 -12.01 -4.54
N ARG A 60 4.73 -12.92 -4.88
CA ARG A 60 5.07 -14.24 -5.43
C ARG A 60 5.89 -14.19 -6.73
N CYS A 61 5.78 -13.09 -7.47
CA CYS A 61 6.57 -12.83 -8.67
C CYS A 61 7.89 -12.08 -8.39
N GLY A 62 8.21 -11.82 -7.12
CA GLY A 62 9.37 -11.07 -6.65
C GLY A 62 9.23 -9.56 -6.80
N ILE A 63 8.00 -9.03 -6.85
CA ILE A 63 7.74 -7.59 -6.98
C ILE A 63 7.08 -7.11 -5.70
N LEU A 64 7.76 -6.21 -4.98
CA LEU A 64 7.18 -5.54 -3.84
C LEU A 64 6.47 -4.26 -4.28
N LEU A 65 5.24 -4.05 -3.80
CA LEU A 65 4.47 -2.83 -3.96
C LEU A 65 4.31 -2.14 -2.60
N GLU A 66 4.82 -0.91 -2.50
CA GLU A 66 4.59 -0.04 -1.34
C GLU A 66 3.80 1.20 -1.79
N THR A 67 2.79 1.59 -1.00
CA THR A 67 2.04 2.82 -1.24
C THR A 67 2.33 3.82 -0.14
N LYS A 68 2.92 4.97 -0.49
CA LYS A 68 3.19 6.05 0.46
C LYS A 68 2.24 7.21 0.23
N ARG A 69 1.61 7.68 1.30
CA ARG A 69 0.85 8.94 1.27
C ARG A 69 1.75 10.08 1.72
N THR A 70 1.77 11.15 0.93
CA THR A 70 2.36 12.44 1.31
C THR A 70 1.23 13.44 1.59
N ASN A 71 1.54 14.61 2.13
CA ASN A 71 0.55 15.65 2.42
C ASN A 71 -0.25 16.05 1.16
N SER A 72 0.32 15.90 -0.04
CA SER A 72 -0.30 16.34 -1.30
C SER A 72 -0.61 15.21 -2.31
N LYS A 73 0.04 14.04 -2.25
CA LYS A 73 -0.06 12.99 -3.29
C LYS A 73 0.10 11.57 -2.74
N ARG A 74 -0.41 10.58 -3.48
CA ARG A 74 -0.12 9.14 -3.26
C ARG A 74 0.98 8.69 -4.23
N LEU A 75 2.02 8.07 -3.69
CA LEU A 75 3.14 7.51 -4.44
C LEU A 75 3.09 6.00 -4.39
N LEU A 76 3.38 5.37 -5.52
CA LEU A 76 3.64 3.95 -5.66
C LEU A 76 5.17 3.76 -5.73
N CYS A 77 5.68 2.87 -4.90
CA CYS A 77 7.05 2.41 -4.96
C CYS A 77 7.03 0.94 -5.35
N LEU A 78 7.69 0.59 -6.46
CA LEU A 78 7.82 -0.79 -6.92
C LEU A 78 9.29 -1.13 -7.00
N ARG A 79 9.66 -2.30 -6.47
CA ARG A 79 11.03 -2.80 -6.52
C ARG A 79 11.03 -4.32 -6.64
N TYR A 80 12.11 -4.86 -7.18
CA TYR A 80 12.34 -6.29 -7.05
C TYR A 80 12.62 -6.62 -5.58
N GLU A 81 11.96 -7.65 -5.09
CA GLU A 81 12.27 -8.31 -3.83
C GLU A 81 13.55 -9.12 -4.03
N ALA A 82 14.69 -8.40 -4.11
CA ALA A 82 15.99 -9.05 -4.12
C ALA A 82 16.24 -9.60 -2.70
N GLN A 83 15.76 -10.83 -2.46
CA GLN A 83 16.01 -11.63 -1.27
C GLN A 83 15.88 -10.83 0.04
N ILE A 84 14.64 -10.66 0.51
CA ILE A 84 14.37 -10.31 1.92
C ILE A 84 14.73 -11.54 2.78
N GLY A 85 16.02 -11.77 2.92
CA GLY A 85 16.60 -12.27 4.16
C GLY A 85 17.27 -11.06 4.79
N ASP A 86 16.63 -10.49 5.80
CA ASP A 86 17.07 -9.37 6.64
C ASP A 86 16.42 -8.00 6.34
N VAL A 87 15.79 -7.45 7.38
CA VAL A 87 15.04 -6.18 7.44
C VAL A 87 13.55 -6.27 7.06
N CYS A 88 12.85 -7.19 7.75
CA CYS A 88 11.48 -6.93 8.20
C CYS A 88 11.54 -5.94 9.37
N ASP A 89 11.55 -4.64 9.12
CA ASP A 89 11.10 -3.69 10.15
C ASP A 89 10.70 -2.34 9.53
N THR A 90 9.50 -2.27 8.98
CA THR A 90 8.76 -1.00 8.89
C THR A 90 7.27 -1.27 9.03
N SER A 91 6.90 -1.75 10.21
CA SER A 91 5.57 -1.45 10.75
C SER A 91 5.56 0.03 11.12
N ASP A 92 5.18 0.91 10.20
CA ASP A 92 4.66 2.22 10.58
C ASP A 92 3.13 2.17 10.49
N GLY A 93 2.56 1.51 11.51
CA GLY A 93 1.14 1.58 11.81
C GLY A 93 0.79 3.02 12.10
N SER A 94 0.29 3.72 11.09
CA SER A 94 -0.08 5.12 11.25
C SER A 94 -1.28 5.23 12.18
N ASP A 95 -1.08 5.91 13.30
CA ASP A 95 -2.02 6.20 14.36
C ASP A 95 -3.22 7.01 13.84
N GLY A 96 -4.21 6.31 13.28
CA GLY A 96 -5.53 6.87 12.99
C GLY A 96 -6.36 6.97 14.26
N ARG A 97 -5.90 7.78 15.21
CA ARG A 97 -6.66 8.17 16.39
C ARG A 97 -7.81 9.04 15.93
N ASP A 98 -8.94 8.42 15.65
CA ASP A 98 -10.19 9.15 15.65
C ASP A 98 -11.07 8.70 16.81
N SER A 99 -11.00 9.54 17.85
CA SER A 99 -11.87 9.57 18.99
C SER A 99 -13.21 10.20 18.60
N TYR A 100 -14.05 9.46 17.88
CA TYR A 100 -15.50 9.70 17.91
C TYR A 100 -16.10 8.84 19.02
N SER A 101 -16.28 9.48 20.18
CA SER A 101 -17.46 9.39 21.03
C SER A 101 -18.17 8.03 21.10
N ARG A 102 -17.65 7.13 21.92
CA ARG A 102 -18.46 6.07 22.54
C ARG A 102 -18.74 6.45 23.98
N THR A 103 -19.78 7.26 24.17
CA THR A 103 -20.47 7.42 25.45
C THR A 103 -20.99 6.05 25.85
N GLY A 104 -20.21 5.33 26.66
CA GLY A 104 -20.47 3.97 27.05
C GLY A 104 -20.16 3.79 28.53
N GLY A 105 -21.17 4.14 29.34
CA GLY A 105 -21.53 3.52 30.61
C GLY A 105 -20.44 3.18 31.62
N MET A 106 -20.57 3.81 32.79
CA MET A 106 -20.25 3.28 34.13
C MET A 106 -18.82 2.81 34.37
N LEU A 107 -18.18 3.36 35.41
CA LEU A 107 -17.50 2.58 36.46
C LEU A 107 -17.06 3.53 37.59
N SER A 108 -17.82 3.47 38.68
CA SER A 108 -17.49 3.62 40.10
C SER A 108 -16.36 4.57 40.54
N LEU A 109 -16.77 5.63 41.26
CA LEU A 109 -15.94 6.44 42.15
C LEU A 109 -15.22 5.58 43.21
N PRO A 110 -13.89 5.69 43.38
CA PRO A 110 -13.22 5.24 44.59
C PRO A 110 -13.02 6.41 45.58
N SER A 111 -13.55 6.18 46.77
CA SER A 111 -13.01 6.47 48.11
C SER A 111 -12.19 7.73 48.38
N ARG A 112 -12.72 8.49 49.37
CA ARG A 112 -12.10 9.47 50.28
C ARG A 112 -10.58 9.35 50.49
N PRO A 113 -9.95 10.50 50.82
CA PRO A 113 -9.18 10.54 52.06
C PRO A 113 -9.56 11.72 52.97
N SER A 114 -9.46 11.45 54.27
CA SER A 114 -9.50 12.42 55.36
C SER A 114 -8.24 13.29 55.33
N LEU A 115 -8.35 14.59 55.64
CA LEU A 115 -7.26 15.32 56.31
C LEU A 115 -7.83 16.47 57.14
N ALA A 116 -7.31 16.57 58.37
CA ALA A 116 -7.64 17.54 59.39
C ALA A 116 -7.01 18.92 59.12
N SER A 117 -7.67 19.99 59.55
CA SER A 117 -7.15 20.90 60.59
C SER A 117 -8.27 21.78 61.13
#